data_AF-A0A5D2P005-F1
#
_entry.id   AF-A0A5D2P005-F1
#
_cell.length_a   1.000
_cell.length_b   1.000
_cell.length_c   1.000
_cell.angle_alpha   90.00
_cell.angle_beta   90.00
_cell.angle_gamma   90.00
#
_symmetry.space_group_name_H-M   'P 1'
#
loop_
_entity.id
_entity.type
_entity.pdbx_description
1 polymer ?
#
loop_
_entity_poly.entity_id
_entity_poly.type
_entity_poly.pdbx_seq_one_letter_code
_entity_poly.pdbx_strand_id
1 'polypeptide(L)'
;MRAAICDMVIVARLLNLTLVVPKLDKTSFWADPSDFGDIFDVSHFIDSLMDEVRIIKRLPKNFNRKYGFQAFQMSPVSWSNEKYYLEQVCIPLVERERDNV
;
A
#
# COMPACT_ATOMS: atom_id res chain seq x y z
N MET A 1 -12.62 7.55 -3.51
CA MET A 1 -12.10 6.17 -3.32
C MET A 1 -11.31 5.63 -4.52
N ARG A 2 -11.75 5.79 -5.77
CA ARG A 2 -10.93 5.35 -6.93
C ARG A 2 -9.58 6.04 -7.00
N ALA A 3 -9.55 7.36 -6.77
CA ALA A 3 -8.31 8.14 -6.73
C ALA A 3 -7.31 7.58 -5.71
N ALA A 4 -7.75 7.24 -4.49
CA ALA A 4 -6.87 6.71 -3.45
C ALA A 4 -6.23 5.36 -3.83
N ILE A 5 -6.97 4.46 -4.51
CA ILE A 5 -6.39 3.18 -4.98
C ILE A 5 -5.36 3.44 -6.08
N CYS A 6 -5.67 4.32 -7.04
CA CYS A 6 -4.73 4.73 -8.07
C CYS A 6 -3.47 5.37 -7.48
N ASP A 7 -3.61 6.28 -6.51
CA ASP A 7 -2.50 6.95 -5.84
C ASP A 7 -1.57 5.93 -5.18
N MET A 8 -2.11 4.91 -4.50
CA MET A 8 -1.30 3.86 -3.88
C MET A 8 -0.55 3.00 -4.91
N VAL A 9 -1.15 2.71 -6.06
CA VAL A 9 -0.48 1.99 -7.16
C VAL A 9 0.67 2.83 -7.72
N ILE A 10 0.46 4.13 -7.95
CA ILE A 10 1.49 5.03 -8.46
C ILE A 10 2.63 5.18 -7.46
N VAL A 11 2.34 5.34 -6.16
CA VAL A 11 3.37 5.41 -5.11
C VAL A 11 4.17 4.11 -5.04
N ALA A 12 3.50 2.95 -5.13
CA ALA A 12 4.19 1.66 -5.13
C ALA A 12 5.11 1.51 -6.35
N ARG A 13 4.68 1.95 -7.53
CA ARG A 13 5.51 1.98 -8.74
C ARG A 13 6.71 2.92 -8.59
N LEU A 14 6.47 4.14 -8.14
CA LEU A 14 7.49 5.18 -7.96
C LEU A 14 8.61 4.73 -7.02
N LEU A 15 8.25 4.06 -5.93
CA LEU A 15 9.18 3.63 -4.89
C LEU A 15 9.64 2.17 -5.06
N ASN A 16 9.22 1.50 -6.14
CA ASN A 16 9.47 0.09 -6.40
C ASN A 16 9.09 -0.83 -5.22
N LEU A 17 7.95 -0.56 -4.59
CA LEU A 17 7.46 -1.27 -3.42
C LEU A 17 6.51 -2.41 -3.81
N THR A 18 6.38 -3.37 -2.89
CA THR A 18 5.34 -4.40 -3.00
C THR A 18 4.04 -3.89 -2.38
N LEU A 19 2.97 -3.84 -3.18
CA LEU A 19 1.65 -3.43 -2.73
C LEU A 19 0.89 -4.64 -2.16
N VAL A 20 0.29 -4.48 -0.98
CA VAL A 20 -0.64 -5.48 -0.43
C VAL A 20 -2.05 -5.07 -0.84
N VAL A 21 -2.87 -6.04 -1.27
CA VAL A 21 -4.28 -5.79 -1.64
C VAL A 21 -4.97 -5.04 -0.48
N PRO A 22 -5.53 -3.84 -0.74
CA PRO A 22 -6.14 -3.03 0.29
C PRO A 22 -7.41 -3.68 0.84
N LYS A 23 -7.71 -3.40 2.10
CA LYS A 23 -8.99 -3.77 2.72
C LYS A 23 -9.91 -2.57 2.70
N LEU A 24 -11.17 -2.78 2.34
CA LEU A 24 -12.19 -1.75 2.44
C LEU A 24 -12.58 -1.57 3.90
N ASP A 25 -12.61 -0.31 4.33
CA ASP A 25 -13.10 0.05 5.65
C ASP A 25 -14.63 0.04 5.66
N LYS A 26 -15.20 -0.87 6.46
CA LYS A 26 -16.64 -1.17 6.53
C LYS A 26 -17.41 -0.21 7.45
N THR A 27 -16.71 0.65 8.19
CA THR A 27 -17.32 1.47 9.24
C THR A 27 -17.47 2.95 8.89
N SER A 28 -16.68 3.47 7.95
CA SER A 28 -16.52 4.93 7.82
C SER A 28 -17.14 5.52 6.55
N PHE A 29 -17.13 4.81 5.42
CA PHE A 29 -17.58 5.35 4.12
C PHE A 29 -18.35 4.35 3.24
N TRP A 30 -18.31 3.06 3.56
CA TRP A 30 -19.06 2.01 2.85
C TRP A 30 -19.89 1.24 3.86
N ALA A 31 -21.21 1.47 3.84
CA ALA A 31 -22.17 0.75 4.67
C ALA A 31 -22.48 -0.66 4.13
N ASP A 32 -21.65 -1.17 3.23
CA ASP A 32 -21.80 -2.49 2.62
C ASP A 32 -20.92 -3.50 3.37
N PRO A 33 -21.45 -4.64 3.85
CA PRO A 33 -20.64 -5.70 4.47
C PRO A 33 -19.62 -6.37 3.54
N SER A 34 -19.69 -6.12 2.23
CA SER A 34 -18.82 -6.68 1.18
C SER A 34 -17.32 -6.41 1.43
N ASP A 35 -16.48 -7.41 1.14
CA ASP A 35 -15.02 -7.28 1.15
C ASP A 35 -14.50 -6.69 -0.18
N PHE A 36 -13.22 -6.28 -0.23
CA PHE A 36 -12.62 -5.75 -1.46
C PHE A 36 -12.76 -6.73 -2.63
N GLY A 37 -12.61 -8.03 -2.38
CA GLY A 37 -12.75 -9.07 -3.40
C GLY A 37 -14.18 -9.34 -3.86
N ASP A 38 -15.19 -8.85 -3.14
CA ASP A 38 -16.60 -8.98 -3.53
C ASP A 38 -17.01 -7.86 -4.51
N ILE A 39 -16.31 -6.72 -4.46
CA ILE A 39 -16.59 -5.53 -5.29
C ILE A 39 -15.61 -5.44 -6.47
N PHE A 40 -14.35 -5.82 -6.27
CA PHE A 40 -13.30 -5.77 -7.28
C PHE A 40 -12.75 -7.16 -7.57
N ASP A 41 -12.60 -7.49 -8.85
CA ASP A 41 -11.87 -8.69 -9.25
C ASP A 41 -10.38 -8.51 -8.93
N VAL A 42 -9.98 -9.10 -7.80
CA VAL A 42 -8.59 -9.05 -7.31
C VAL A 42 -7.64 -9.75 -8.26
N SER A 43 -8.08 -10.79 -8.96
CA SER A 43 -7.22 -11.52 -9.91
C SER A 43 -6.94 -10.64 -11.11
N HIS A 44 -7.98 -10.05 -11.70
CA HIS A 44 -7.84 -9.10 -12.79
C HIS A 44 -6.99 -7.87 -12.39
N PHE A 45 -7.17 -7.36 -11.17
CA PHE A 45 -6.38 -6.23 -10.66
C PHE A 45 -4.89 -6.55 -10.55
N ILE A 46 -4.55 -7.74 -10.04
CA ILE A 46 -3.16 -8.21 -9.94
C ILE A 46 -2.58 -8.42 -11.34
N ASP A 47 -3.31 -9.11 -12.21
CA ASP A 47 -2.84 -9.46 -13.55
C ASP A 47 -2.62 -8.20 -14.42
N SER A 48 -3.49 -7.21 -14.30
CA SER A 48 -3.39 -5.95 -15.05
C SER A 48 -2.19 -5.09 -14.65
N LEU A 49 -1.69 -5.26 -13.43
CA LEU A 49 -0.61 -4.43 -12.87
C LEU A 49 0.68 -5.21 -12.64
N MET A 50 0.72 -6.49 -13.01
CA MET A 50 1.82 -7.41 -12.70
C MET A 50 3.17 -6.93 -13.27
N ASP A 51 3.14 -6.29 -14.43
CA ASP A 51 4.33 -5.77 -15.10
C ASP A 51 4.88 -4.48 -14.47
N GLU A 52 4.05 -3.76 -13.72
CA GLU A 52 4.36 -2.41 -13.22
C GLU A 52 4.56 -2.36 -11.70
N VAL A 53 3.78 -3.15 -10.95
CA VAL A 53 3.80 -3.17 -9.49
C VAL A 53 3.65 -4.60 -8.99
N ARG A 54 4.52 -5.00 -8.07
CA ARG A 54 4.40 -6.29 -7.41
C ARG A 54 3.26 -6.25 -6.39
N ILE A 55 2.18 -6.99 -6.63
CA ILE A 55 1.02 -7.03 -5.73
C ILE A 55 0.91 -8.40 -5.05
N ILE A 56 0.73 -8.40 -3.73
CA ILE A 56 0.48 -9.62 -2.94
C ILE A 56 -0.87 -9.57 -2.24
N LYS A 57 -1.58 -10.70 -2.20
CA LYS A 57 -2.92 -10.78 -1.58
C LYS A 57 -2.89 -10.60 -0.06
N ARG A 58 -1.83 -11.06 0.60
CA ARG A 58 -1.68 -11.01 2.06
C ARG A 58 -0.22 -10.81 2.44
N LEU A 59 0.00 -10.06 3.51
CA LEU A 59 1.32 -9.86 4.10
C LEU A 59 1.88 -11.21 4.58
N PRO A 60 3.15 -11.55 4.26
CA PRO A 60 3.79 -12.77 4.78
C PRO A 60 3.83 -12.75 6.31
N LYS A 61 3.70 -13.92 6.95
CA LYS A 61 3.64 -14.05 8.41
C LYS A 61 4.86 -13.44 9.13
N ASN A 62 5.99 -13.38 8.42
CA ASN A 62 7.29 -12.91 8.86
C ASN A 62 7.28 -11.41 9.18
N PHE A 63 6.37 -10.64 8.56
CA PHE A 63 6.24 -9.19 8.73
C PHE A 63 5.12 -8.79 9.71
N ASN A 64 4.65 -9.73 10.53
CA ASN A 64 3.63 -9.44 11.52
C ASN A 64 4.22 -8.58 12.66
N ARG A 65 3.46 -7.61 13.18
CA ARG A 65 3.81 -6.80 14.37
C ARG A 65 4.27 -7.67 15.55
N LYS A 66 3.77 -8.91 15.65
CA LYS A 66 4.19 -9.89 16.66
C LYS A 66 5.68 -10.27 16.60
N TYR A 67 6.33 -10.12 15.44
CA TYR A 67 7.75 -10.40 15.24
C TYR A 67 8.62 -9.13 15.26
N GLY A 68 8.11 -8.01 15.79
CA GLY A 68 8.88 -6.75 15.93
C GLY A 68 8.82 -5.82 14.73
N PHE A 69 8.03 -6.14 13.69
CA PHE A 69 7.87 -5.25 12.54
C PHE A 69 7.03 -4.01 12.90
N GLN A 70 7.65 -2.83 12.89
CA GLN A 70 6.97 -1.55 13.11
C GLN A 70 6.50 -0.96 11.78
N ALA A 71 5.19 -1.03 11.54
CA ALA A 71 4.59 -0.44 10.35
C ALA A 71 4.73 1.10 10.39
N PHE A 72 5.28 1.67 9.32
CA PHE A 72 5.18 3.10 9.08
C PHE A 72 3.73 3.43 8.68
N GLN A 73 3.08 4.29 9.46
CA GLN A 73 1.71 4.72 9.20
C GLN A 73 1.73 6.17 8.72
N MET A 74 1.09 6.42 7.59
CA MET A 74 0.89 7.76 7.07
C MET A 74 -0.58 7.95 6.67
N SER A 75 -1.09 9.16 6.89
CA SER A 75 -2.42 9.53 6.40
C SER A 75 -2.34 9.88 4.92
N PRO A 76 -3.34 9.49 4.11
CA PRO A 76 -3.39 9.88 2.70
C PRO A 76 -3.51 11.40 2.59
N VAL A 77 -2.59 12.04 1.87
CA VAL A 77 -2.63 13.48 1.60
C VAL A 77 -3.13 13.68 0.17
N SER A 78 -4.23 14.42 0.06
CA SER A 78 -4.79 14.79 -1.23
C SER A 78 -3.86 15.82 -1.92
N TRP A 79 -3.62 15.65 -3.23
CA TRP A 79 -2.89 16.61 -4.08
C TRP A 79 -1.39 16.74 -3.77
N SER A 80 -0.83 15.74 -3.10
CA SER A 80 0.63 15.61 -2.87
C SER A 80 1.38 15.32 -4.18
N ASN A 81 2.55 15.94 -4.35
CA ASN A 81 3.42 15.73 -5.51
C ASN A 81 4.35 14.51 -5.31
N GLU A 82 4.98 14.03 -6.37
CA GLU A 82 5.94 12.91 -6.35
C GLU A 82 7.02 13.10 -5.26
N LYS A 83 7.60 14.31 -5.21
CA LYS A 83 8.62 14.69 -4.22
C LYS A 83 8.17 14.49 -2.78
N TYR A 84 6.89 14.73 -2.49
CA TYR A 84 6.35 14.54 -1.14
C TYR A 84 6.47 13.08 -0.70
N TYR A 85 6.15 12.13 -1.58
CA TYR A 85 6.27 10.70 -1.27
C TYR A 85 7.73 10.25 -1.20
N LEU A 86 8.60 10.79 -2.06
CA LEU A 86 10.04 10.52 -1.99
C LEU A 86 10.62 11.00 -0.65
N GLU A 87 10.29 12.21 -0.21
CA GLU A 87 10.82 12.75 1.05
C GLU A 87 10.22 12.08 2.28
N GLN A 88 8.91 11.86 2.31
CA GLN A 88 8.22 11.34 3.50
C GLN A 88 8.32 9.82 3.66
N VAL A 89 8.45 9.07 2.56
CA VAL A 89 8.50 7.61 2.61
C VAL A 89 9.92 7.11 2.38
N CYS A 90 10.64 7.61 1.36
CA CYS A 90 11.95 7.07 1.01
C CYS A 90 13.03 7.43 2.04
N ILE A 91 13.09 8.69 2.50
CA ILE A 91 14.11 9.15 3.46
C ILE A 91 14.08 8.34 4.77
N PRO A 92 12.94 8.25 5.50
CA PRO A 92 12.90 7.49 6.74
C PRO A 92 13.03 5.97 6.56
N LEU A 93 12.74 5.42 5.38
CA LEU A 93 13.01 4.00 5.09
C LEU A 93 14.51 3.76 4.85
N VAL A 94 15.19 4.64 4.10
CA VAL A 94 16.63 4.52 3.83
C VAL A 94 17.46 4.74 5.11
N GLU A 95 17.06 5.67 5.97
CA GLU A 95 17.72 5.87 7.27
C GLU A 95 17.57 4.63 8.17
N ARG A 96 16.38 4.02 8.22
CA ARG A 96 16.16 2.76 8.96
C ARG A 96 17.00 1.59 8.45
N GLU A 97 17.19 1.48 7.14
CA GLU A 97 18.06 0.43 6.57
C GLU A 97 19.54 0.71 6.87
N ARG A 98 19.95 1.99 6.98
CA ARG A 98 21.32 2.38 7.35
C ARG A 98 21.64 2.16 8.83
N ASP A 99 20.68 2.34 9.72
CA ASP A 99 20.86 2.11 11.17
C ASP A 99 20.81 0.63 11.57
N ASN A 100 20.41 -0.26 10.66
CA ASN A 100 20.38 -1.72 10.86
C ASN A 100 21.63 -2.45 10.32
N VAL A 101 22.67 -1.72 9.91
CA VAL A 101 23.99 -2.24 9.48
C VAL A 101 25.06 -1.95 10.52
#